data_AF-A0A2V6KSG8-F1
#
_entry.id   AF-A0A2V6KSG8-F1
#
_cell.length_a   1.000
_cell.length_b   1.000
_cell.length_c   1.000
_cell.angle_alpha   90.00
_cell.angle_beta   90.00
_cell.angle_gamma   90.00
#
_symmetry.space_group_name_H-M   'P 1'
#
loop_
_entity.id
_entity.type
_entity.pdbx_description
1 polymer ?
#
loop_
_entity_poly.entity_id
_entity_poly.type
_entity_poly.pdbx_seq_one_letter_code
_entity_poly.pdbx_strand_id
1 'polypeptide(L)' 'MSSVFLQSYLQTTPGAIFVPQNSDDLQILLEAYLLDKAVYEIGYELNNRPDWVVIPIRGIKHILKSA' A
#
# COMPACT_ATOMS: atom_id res chain seq x y z
N MET A 1 1.47 13.23 -4.51
CA MET A 1 0.21 13.21 -3.72
C MET A 1 0.26 12.15 -2.62
N SER A 2 0.60 10.89 -2.92
CA SER A 2 0.76 9.83 -1.91
C SER A 2 1.84 10.15 -0.85
N SER A 3 3.00 10.67 -1.26
CA SER A 3 4.09 11.04 -0.33
C SER A 3 3.70 12.15 0.65
N VAL A 4 2.98 13.17 0.18
CA VAL A 4 2.50 14.28 1.01
C VAL A 4 1.48 13.78 2.04
N PHE A 5 0.53 12.94 1.62
CA PHE A 5 -0.44 12.33 2.54
C PHE A 5 0.26 11.53 3.63
N LEU A 6 1.15 10.60 3.26
CA LEU A 6 1.84 9.74 4.23
C LEU A 6 2.70 10.56 5.19
N GLN A 7 3.43 11.54 4.68
CA GLN A 7 4.25 12.43 5.51
C GLN A 7 3.41 13.21 6.52
N SER A 8 2.34 13.88 6.06
CA SER A 8 1.47 14.63 6.96
C SER A 8 0.74 13.73 7.96
N TYR A 9 0.33 12.52 7.56
CA TYR A 9 -0.28 11.54 8.45
C TYR A 9 0.67 11.16 9.59
N LEU A 10 1.92 10.78 9.27
CA LEU A 10 2.92 10.41 10.27
C LEU A 10 3.31 11.59 11.17
N GLN A 11 3.38 12.81 10.62
CA GLN A 11 3.61 14.04 11.40
C GLN A 11 2.47 14.37 12.36
N THR A 12 1.24 13.99 12.04
CA THR A 12 0.04 14.30 12.84
C THR A 12 -0.32 13.19 13.85
N THR A 13 0.27 12.00 13.71
CA THR A 13 0.01 10.83 14.56
C THR A 13 1.18 10.38 15.45
N PRO A 14 2.10 11.26 15.91
CA PRO A 14 3.21 10.83 16.75
C PRO A 14 2.70 10.22 18.06
N GLY A 15 3.26 9.06 18.42
CA GLY A 15 2.88 8.32 19.64
C GLY A 15 1.50 7.64 19.58
N ALA A 16 0.82 7.65 18.42
CA ALA A 16 -0.44 6.92 18.26
C ALA A 16 -0.20 5.40 18.37
N ILE A 17 -1.05 4.71 19.13
CA ILE A 17 -0.91 3.26 19.40
C ILE A 17 -0.98 2.38 18.14
N PHE A 18 -1.52 2.91 17.04
CA PHE A 18 -1.70 2.20 15.77
C PHE A 18 -0.57 2.48 14.76
N VAL A 19 0.38 3.36 15.08
CA VAL A 19 1.54 3.63 14.22
C VAL A 19 2.78 2.94 14.82
N PRO A 20 3.42 2.01 14.09
CA PRO A 20 4.67 1.41 14.52
C PRO A 20 5.73 2.47 14.79
N GLN A 21 6.44 2.32 15.91
CA GLN A 21 7.51 3.25 16.29
C GLN A 21 8.82 2.96 15.56
N ASN A 22 9.05 1.69 15.17
CA ASN A 22 10.17 1.30 14.33
C ASN A 22 9.82 1.57 12.86
N SER A 23 10.72 2.25 12.14
CA SER A 23 10.57 2.55 10.71
C SER A 23 10.46 1.30 9.84
N ASP A 24 11.17 0.23 10.20
CA ASP A 24 11.20 -1.02 9.43
C ASP A 24 9.86 -1.74 9.57
N ASP A 25 9.29 -1.79 10.77
CA ASP A 25 7.95 -2.35 11.02
C ASP A 25 6.87 -1.55 10.29
N LEU A 26 6.99 -0.21 10.29
CA LEU A 26 6.09 0.68 9.54
C LEU A 26 6.15 0.39 8.03
N GLN A 27 7.36 0.25 7.48
CA GLN A 27 7.55 -0.04 6.07
C GLN A 27 6.98 -1.42 5.71
N ILE A 28 7.31 -2.46 6.48
CA ILE A 28 6.81 -3.82 6.26
C ILE A 28 5.29 -3.86 6.29
N LEU A 29 4.66 -3.24 7.29
CA LEU A 29 3.20 -3.21 7.40
C LEU A 29 2.56 -2.42 6.25
N LEU A 30 3.13 -1.27 5.88
CA LEU A 30 2.63 -0.48 4.76
C LEU A 30 2.68 -1.26 3.44
N GLU A 31 3.82 -1.90 3.15
CA GLU A 31 3.99 -2.72 1.95
C GLU A 31 3.07 -3.94 1.95
N ALA A 32 2.90 -4.62 3.10
CA ALA A 32 2.01 -5.75 3.24
C ALA A 32 0.54 -5.37 2.98
N TYR A 33 0.05 -4.26 3.56
CA TYR A 33 -1.32 -3.81 3.34
C TYR A 33 -1.56 -3.30 1.91
N LEU A 34 -0.58 -2.64 1.30
CA LEU A 34 -0.66 -2.24 -0.10
C LEU A 34 -0.72 -3.47 -1.03
N LEU A 35 0.06 -4.51 -0.72
CA LEU A 35 0.07 -5.75 -1.48
C LEU A 35 -1.27 -6.50 -1.35
N ASP A 36 -1.79 -6.65 -0.13
CA ASP A 36 -3.09 -7.28 0.13
C ASP A 36 -4.22 -6.60 -0.66
N LYS A 37 -4.28 -5.27 -0.59
CA LYS A 37 -5.26 -4.47 -1.34
C LYS A 37 -5.10 -4.63 -2.86
N ALA A 38 -3.87 -4.67 -3.38
CA ALA A 38 -3.63 -4.87 -4.80
C ALA A 38 -4.03 -6.28 -5.28
N VAL A 39 -3.82 -7.32 -4.46
CA VAL A 39 -4.28 -8.68 -4.75
C VAL A 39 -5.80 -8.76 -4.76
N TYR A 40 -6.46 -8.12 -3.79
CA TYR A 40 -7.92 -7.98 -3.79
C TYR A 40 -8.42 -7.31 -5.07
N GLU A 41 -7.77 -6.22 -5.51
CA GLU A 41 -8.12 -5.51 -6.74
C GLU A 41 -7.98 -6.36 -8.00
N ILE A 42 -7.01 -7.28 -8.08
CA ILE A 42 -6.93 -8.21 -9.22
C ILE A 42 -8.23 -9.00 -9.35
N GLY A 43 -8.69 -9.61 -8.25
CA GLY A 43 -9.94 -10.37 -8.25
C GLY A 43 -11.14 -9.49 -8.59
N TYR A 44 -11.20 -8.28 -8.04
CA TYR A 44 -12.27 -7.33 -8.32
C TYR A 44 -12.31 -6.92 -9.80
N GLU A 45 -11.17 -6.51 -10.37
CA GLU A 45 -11.10 -6.00 -11.75
C GLU A 45 -11.33 -7.11 -12.77
N LEU A 46 -10.82 -8.32 -12.54
CA LEU A 46 -11.12 -9.47 -13.42
C LEU A 46 -12.62 -9.76 -13.52
N ASN A 47 -13.39 -9.48 -12.47
CA ASN A 47 -14.83 -9.74 -12.45
C ASN A 47 -15.67 -8.57 -12.98
N ASN A 48 -15.19 -7.32 -12.89
CA ASN A 48 -16.00 -6.13 -13.17
C ASN A 48 -15.49 -5.31 -14.35
N ARG A 49 -14.17 -5.20 -14.54
CA ARG A 49 -13.51 -4.39 -15.58
C ARG A 49 -12.18 -5.04 -16.00
N PRO A 50 -12.21 -6.14 -16.76
CA PRO A 50 -11.00 -6.93 -17.05
C PRO A 50 -9.84 -6.12 -17.64
N ASP A 51 -10.13 -5.11 -18.46
CA ASP A 51 -9.12 -4.21 -19.05
C ASP A 51 -8.31 -3.42 -18.01
N TRP A 52 -8.82 -3.28 -16.78
CA TRP A 52 -8.17 -2.53 -15.70
C TRP A 52 -7.23 -3.37 -14.85
N VAL A 53 -7.21 -4.70 -15.02
CA VAL A 53 -6.36 -5.62 -14.21
C VAL A 53 -4.87 -5.27 -14.27
N VAL A 54 -4.43 -4.62 -15.35
CA VAL A 54 -3.05 -4.16 -15.51
C VAL A 54 -2.63 -3.13 -14.44
N ILE A 55 -3.59 -2.37 -13.88
CA ILE A 55 -3.35 -1.34 -12.87
C ILE A 55 -2.84 -1.97 -11.55
N PRO A 56 -3.58 -2.88 -10.88
CA PRO A 56 -3.10 -3.51 -9.65
C PRO A 56 -1.84 -4.36 -9.89
N ILE A 57 -1.71 -5.04 -11.05
CA ILE A 57 -0.48 -5.79 -11.40
C ILE A 57 0.76 -4.89 -11.42
N ARG A 58 0.67 -3.68 -11.97
CA ARG A 58 1.77 -2.70 -11.93
C ARG A 58 2.09 -2.27 -10.51
N GLY A 59 1.06 -2.10 -9.66
CA GLY A 59 1.22 -1.82 -8.24
C GLY A 59 2.02 -2.90 -7.52
N ILE A 60 1.64 -4.17 -7.68
CA ILE A 60 2.36 -5.32 -7.10
C ILE A 60 3.81 -5.35 -7.57
N LYS A 61 4.05 -5.17 -8.88
CA LYS A 61 5.42 -5.14 -9.42
C LYS A 61 6.27 -4.01 -8.83
N HIS A 62 5.68 -2.88 -8.47
CA HIS A 62 6.39 -1.78 -7.83
C HIS A 62 6.78 -2.14 -6.39
N ILE A 63 5.84 -2.68 -5.61
CA ILE A 63 6.05 -3.09 -4.21
C ILE A 63 7.13 -4.19 -4.12
N LEU A 64 7.08 -5.20 -4.99
CA LEU A 64 8.06 -6.29 -4.99
C LEU A 64 9.46 -5.88 -5.47
N LYS A 65 9.63 -4.67 -6.01
CA LYS A 65 10.94 -4.11 -6.38
C LYS A 65 11.52 -3.23 -5.28
N SER A 66 10.70 -2.75 -4.35
CA SER A 66 11.12 -1.95 -3.20
C SER A 66 11.44 -2.79 -1.97
N ALA A 67 10.90 -4.01 -1.91
CA ALA A 67 11.30 -5.07 -0.99
C ALA A 67 12.65 -5.70 -1.41
#